data_AF-A0A0A7GJM5-F1
#
_entry.id   AF-A0A0A7GJM5-F1
#
_cell.length_a   1.000
_cell.length_b   1.000
_cell.length_c   1.000
_cell.angle_alpha   90.00
_cell.angle_beta   90.00
_cell.angle_gamma   90.00
#
_symmetry.space_group_name_H-M   'P 1'
#
loop_
_entity.id
_entity.type
_entity.pdbx_description
1 polymer ?
#
loop_
_entity_poly.entity_id
_entity_poly.type
_entity_poly.pdbx_seq_one_letter_code
_entity_poly.pdbx_strand_id
1 'polypeptide(L)'
;MKGSSYILSAAFIHLIRNPDYSIYARLNLLCYIFDWIKARFYFENNKELKKELEEIEKELIELRDAYEPLLDDDVEFSALKRAEFEKAMDRVRFRIVNIVENFELLDAGMISEFYIGGGKR
;
A
#
# COMPACT_ATOMS: atom_id res chain seq x y z
N MET A 1 18.80 3.11 -10.71
CA MET A 1 17.36 2.92 -11.01
C MET A 1 16.54 4.09 -10.45
N LYS A 2 16.49 5.23 -11.14
CA LYS A 2 15.69 6.40 -10.70
C LYS A 2 14.18 6.24 -10.97
N GLY A 3 13.81 5.42 -11.97
CA GLY A 3 12.40 5.24 -12.37
C GLY A 3 11.54 4.44 -11.39
N SER A 4 12.10 3.48 -10.65
CA SER A 4 11.33 2.64 -9.70
C SER A 4 10.95 3.39 -8.42
N SER A 5 11.81 4.30 -7.93
CA SER A 5 11.51 5.12 -6.76
C SER A 5 10.40 6.14 -7.06
N TYR A 6 10.43 6.76 -8.25
CA TYR A 6 9.37 7.68 -8.69
C TYR A 6 7.98 7.02 -8.76
N ILE A 7 7.88 5.82 -9.34
CA ILE A 7 6.61 5.07 -9.42
C ILE A 7 6.11 4.71 -8.03
N LEU A 8 7.01 4.27 -7.15
CA LEU A 8 6.68 3.96 -5.76
C LEU A 8 6.18 5.21 -5.02
N SER A 9 6.86 6.35 -5.15
CA SER A 9 6.43 7.63 -4.59
C SER A 9 5.02 8.00 -5.06
N ALA A 10 4.77 7.97 -6.37
CA ALA A 10 3.46 8.30 -6.94
C ALA A 10 2.35 7.40 -6.39
N ALA A 11 2.60 6.08 -6.30
CA ALA A 11 1.63 5.13 -5.77
C ALA A 11 1.33 5.37 -4.28
N PHE A 12 2.36 5.63 -3.45
CA PHE A 12 2.18 6.00 -2.04
C PHE A 12 1.37 7.28 -1.86
N ILE A 13 1.62 8.28 -2.70
CA ILE A 13 0.87 9.53 -2.67
C ILE A 13 -0.59 9.30 -3.03
N HIS A 14 -0.88 8.45 -4.02
CA HIS A 14 -2.25 8.07 -4.32
C HIS A 14 -2.93 7.35 -3.16
N LEU A 15 -2.20 6.51 -2.42
CA LEU A 15 -2.71 5.80 -1.25
C LEU A 15 -3.03 6.77 -0.09
N ILE A 16 -2.23 7.83 0.08
CA ILE A 16 -2.41 8.81 1.17
C ILE A 16 -3.45 9.88 0.82
N ARG A 17 -3.46 10.38 -0.42
CA ARG A 17 -4.24 11.58 -0.81
C ARG A 17 -5.64 11.28 -1.33
N ASN A 18 -6.00 10.03 -1.55
CA ASN A 18 -7.33 9.65 -2.05
C ASN A 18 -8.05 8.74 -1.05
N PRO A 19 -8.46 9.27 0.11
CA PRO A 19 -9.21 8.50 1.11
C PRO A 19 -10.58 8.04 0.57
N ASP A 20 -11.13 8.72 -0.43
CA ASP A 20 -12.42 8.43 -1.06
C ASP A 20 -12.38 7.23 -2.02
N TYR A 21 -11.21 6.61 -2.21
CA TYR A 21 -11.13 5.39 -3.00
C TYR A 21 -11.92 4.25 -2.36
N SER A 22 -12.59 3.48 -3.20
CA SER A 22 -13.22 2.22 -2.79
C SER A 22 -12.20 1.32 -2.09
N ILE A 23 -12.67 0.47 -1.18
CA ILE A 23 -11.86 -0.53 -0.50
C ILE A 23 -11.13 -1.38 -1.53
N TYR A 24 -11.82 -1.77 -2.60
CA TYR A 24 -11.19 -2.49 -3.71
C TYR A 24 -10.01 -1.74 -4.34
N ALA A 25 -10.19 -0.45 -4.64
CA ALA A 25 -9.14 0.36 -5.25
C ALA A 25 -7.95 0.55 -4.31
N ARG A 26 -8.22 0.79 -3.01
CA ARG A 26 -7.17 0.90 -1.97
C ARG A 26 -6.40 -0.41 -1.82
N LEU A 27 -7.08 -1.55 -1.76
CA LEU A 27 -6.45 -2.86 -1.68
C LEU A 27 -5.56 -3.14 -2.89
N ASN A 28 -6.06 -2.87 -4.11
CA ASN A 28 -5.25 -3.06 -5.32
C ASN A 28 -4.03 -2.16 -5.38
N LEU A 29 -4.17 -0.90 -4.95
CA LEU A 29 -3.03 0.02 -4.86
C LEU A 29 -2.01 -0.47 -3.84
N LEU A 30 -2.46 -1.03 -2.71
CA LEU A 30 -1.59 -1.61 -1.70
C LEU A 30 -0.82 -2.82 -2.23
N CYS A 31 -1.50 -3.73 -2.95
CA CYS A 31 -0.84 -4.84 -3.62
C CYS A 31 0.18 -4.37 -4.66
N TYR A 32 -0.17 -3.36 -5.47
CA TYR A 32 0.75 -2.80 -6.46
C TYR A 32 2.02 -2.23 -5.82
N ILE A 33 1.87 -1.46 -4.74
CA ILE A 33 3.01 -0.93 -3.96
C ILE A 33 3.87 -2.08 -3.43
N PHE A 34 3.23 -3.11 -2.86
CA PHE A 34 3.92 -4.27 -2.32
C PHE A 34 4.72 -5.03 -3.39
N ASP A 35 4.15 -5.27 -4.57
CA ASP A 35 4.83 -5.96 -5.68
C ASP A 35 6.11 -5.23 -6.10
N TRP A 36 6.09 -3.89 -6.12
CA TRP A 36 7.28 -3.08 -6.38
C TRP A 36 8.34 -3.23 -5.30
N ILE A 37 7.95 -3.22 -4.03
CA ILE A 37 8.85 -3.41 -2.89
C ILE A 37 9.46 -4.81 -2.95
N LYS A 38 8.65 -5.85 -3.16
CA LYS A 38 9.11 -7.23 -3.28
C LYS A 38 10.08 -7.40 -4.44
N ALA A 39 9.78 -6.82 -5.60
CA ALA A 39 10.67 -6.84 -6.76
C ALA A 39 12.01 -6.13 -6.49
N ARG A 40 12.00 -5.04 -5.71
CA ARG A 40 13.21 -4.30 -5.33
C ARG A 40 14.17 -5.16 -4.51
N PHE A 41 13.64 -6.05 -3.67
CA PHE A 41 14.42 -6.92 -2.79
C PHE A 41 14.58 -8.35 -3.30
N TYR A 42 14.21 -8.64 -4.54
CA TYR A 42 14.23 -10.00 -5.08
C TYR A 42 15.60 -10.69 -4.97
N PHE A 43 16.68 -9.93 -5.21
CA PHE A 43 18.06 -10.41 -5.11
C PHE A 43 18.73 -10.13 -3.76
N GLU A 44 18.03 -9.51 -2.81
CA GLU A 44 18.55 -9.20 -1.49
C GLU A 44 18.79 -10.50 -0.71
N ASN A 45 19.87 -10.58 0.07
CA ASN A 45 20.14 -11.77 0.90
C ASN A 45 19.79 -11.54 2.39
N ASN A 46 18.69 -10.82 2.65
CA ASN A 46 18.16 -10.59 3.99
C ASN A 46 17.02 -11.59 4.27
N LYS A 47 17.27 -12.58 5.12
CA LYS A 47 16.29 -13.63 5.45
C LYS A 47 15.08 -13.12 6.23
N GLU A 48 15.29 -12.17 7.14
CA GLU A 48 14.21 -11.59 7.94
C GLU A 48 13.28 -10.76 7.06
N LEU A 49 13.85 -9.92 6.19
CA LEU A 49 13.07 -9.17 5.21
C LEU A 49 12.30 -10.08 4.27
N LYS A 50 12.90 -11.16 3.78
CA LYS A 50 12.19 -12.13 2.92
C LYS A 50 10.98 -12.75 3.63
N LYS A 51 11.14 -13.15 4.89
CA LYS A 51 10.04 -13.70 5.70
C LYS A 51 8.92 -12.68 5.88
N GLU A 52 9.28 -11.44 6.21
CA GLU A 52 8.31 -10.34 6.35
C GLU A 52 7.55 -10.09 5.04
N LEU A 53 8.24 -10.06 3.90
CA LEU A 53 7.61 -9.91 2.59
C LEU A 53 6.66 -11.08 2.27
N GLU A 54 7.06 -12.33 2.54
CA GLU A 54 6.20 -13.50 2.32
C GLU A 54 4.95 -13.50 3.21
N GLU A 55 5.05 -13.00 4.45
CA GLU A 55 3.91 -12.86 5.36
C GLU A 55 2.94 -11.78 4.88
N ILE A 56 3.46 -10.62 4.48
CA ILE A 56 2.64 -9.54 3.91
C ILE A 56 1.94 -10.01 2.63
N GLU A 57 2.62 -10.76 1.76
CA GLU A 57 2.03 -11.29 0.55
C GLU A 57 0.84 -12.21 0.85
N LYS A 58 0.98 -13.11 1.83
CA LYS A 58 -0.12 -13.98 2.27
C LYS A 58 -1.30 -13.18 2.79
N GLU A 59 -1.06 -12.19 3.65
CA GLU A 59 -2.12 -11.32 4.17
C GLU A 59 -2.84 -10.55 3.05
N LEU A 60 -2.11 -10.08 2.03
CA LEU A 60 -2.70 -9.41 0.88
C LEU A 60 -3.55 -10.34 0.01
N ILE A 61 -3.13 -11.60 -0.15
CA ILE A 61 -3.92 -12.63 -0.84
C ILE A 61 -5.20 -12.92 -0.05
N GLU A 62 -5.09 -13.15 1.25
CA GLU A 62 -6.24 -13.39 2.14
C GLU A 62 -7.22 -12.22 2.11
N LEU A 63 -6.73 -10.96 2.11
CA LEU A 63 -7.57 -9.78 1.97
C LEU A 63 -8.28 -9.72 0.62
N ARG A 64 -7.59 -10.08 -0.47
CA ARG A 64 -8.21 -10.13 -1.81
C ARG A 64 -9.30 -11.20 -1.88
N ASP A 65 -9.08 -12.35 -1.30
CA ASP A 65 -10.04 -13.45 -1.28
C ASP A 65 -11.23 -13.16 -0.36
N ALA A 66 -11.02 -12.41 0.72
CA ALA A 66 -12.06 -11.98 1.66
C ALA A 66 -12.82 -10.72 1.22
N TYR A 67 -12.40 -10.06 0.13
CA TYR A 67 -13.07 -8.87 -0.38
C TYR A 67 -14.44 -9.22 -0.95
N GLU A 68 -15.45 -8.45 -0.56
CA GLU A 68 -16.80 -8.54 -1.08
C GLU A 68 -17.26 -7.17 -1.60
N PRO A 69 -17.90 -7.08 -2.78
CA PRO A 69 -18.37 -5.79 -3.33
C PRO A 69 -19.28 -4.99 -2.38
N LEU A 70 -20.06 -5.68 -1.56
CA LEU A 70 -20.95 -5.06 -0.57
C LEU A 70 -20.21 -4.20 0.48
N LEU A 71 -18.90 -4.44 0.68
CA LEU A 71 -18.08 -3.60 1.55
C LEU A 71 -18.00 -2.16 1.03
N ASP A 72 -18.09 -1.96 -0.28
CA ASP A 72 -18.07 -0.64 -0.91
C ASP A 72 -19.47 0.00 -1.05
N ASP A 73 -20.50 -0.81 -1.26
CA ASP A 73 -21.84 -0.33 -1.63
C ASP A 73 -22.82 -0.14 -0.45
N ASP A 74 -22.67 -0.88 0.67
CA ASP A 74 -23.63 -0.85 1.79
C ASP A 74 -22.92 -0.62 3.14
N VAL A 75 -22.69 0.65 3.45
CA VAL A 75 -21.94 1.09 4.63
C VAL A 75 -22.67 0.77 5.94
N GLU A 76 -24.01 0.74 5.96
CA GLU A 76 -24.78 0.52 7.18
C GLU A 76 -24.97 -0.97 7.49
N PHE A 77 -25.25 -1.81 6.48
CA PHE A 77 -25.44 -3.25 6.69
C PHE A 77 -24.13 -3.99 6.94
N SER A 78 -23.01 -3.46 6.42
CA SER A 78 -21.68 -4.08 6.53
C SER A 78 -20.70 -3.33 7.44
N ALA A 79 -21.14 -2.31 8.20
CA ALA A 79 -20.26 -1.39 8.94
C ALA A 79 -19.16 -2.07 9.77
N LEU A 80 -19.51 -3.12 10.52
CA LEU A 80 -18.55 -3.87 11.33
C LEU A 80 -17.54 -4.62 10.47
N LYS A 81 -18.02 -5.34 9.45
CA LYS A 81 -17.18 -6.11 8.53
C LYS A 81 -16.25 -5.20 7.72
N ARG A 82 -16.78 -4.06 7.26
CA ARG A 82 -16.01 -2.99 6.61
C ARG A 82 -14.92 -2.47 7.53
N ALA A 83 -15.25 -2.14 8.77
CA ALA A 83 -14.27 -1.64 9.74
C ALA A 83 -13.17 -2.68 10.06
N GLU A 84 -13.52 -3.96 10.15
CA GLU A 84 -12.55 -5.05 10.33
C GLU A 84 -11.63 -5.21 9.11
N PHE A 85 -12.20 -5.14 7.91
CA PHE A 85 -11.46 -5.20 6.66
C PHE A 85 -10.49 -4.01 6.53
N GLU A 86 -10.97 -2.79 6.78
CA GLU A 86 -10.14 -1.58 6.76
C GLU A 86 -9.03 -1.63 7.81
N LYS A 87 -9.31 -2.13 9.02
CA LYS A 87 -8.28 -2.36 10.05
C LYS A 87 -7.22 -3.36 9.58
N ALA A 88 -7.61 -4.41 8.87
CA ALA A 88 -6.67 -5.38 8.32
C ALA A 88 -5.80 -4.76 7.22
N MET A 89 -6.39 -4.00 6.30
CA MET A 89 -5.62 -3.22 5.32
C MET A 89 -4.65 -2.23 5.98
N ASP A 90 -5.08 -1.54 7.03
CA ASP A 90 -4.24 -0.56 7.74
C ASP A 90 -3.03 -1.23 8.42
N ARG A 91 -3.18 -2.44 8.96
CA ARG A 91 -2.05 -3.22 9.51
C ARG A 91 -1.04 -3.54 8.42
N VAL A 92 -1.49 -4.04 7.27
CA VAL A 92 -0.62 -4.34 6.14
C VAL A 92 0.07 -3.07 5.62
N ARG A 93 -0.69 -1.97 5.48
CA ARG A 93 -0.16 -0.65 5.11
C ARG A 93 0.95 -0.21 6.04
N PHE A 94 0.76 -0.33 7.35
CA PHE A 94 1.76 0.06 8.33
C PHE A 94 3.07 -0.73 8.17
N ARG A 95 2.98 -2.06 7.99
CA ARG A 95 4.16 -2.91 7.75
C ARG A 95 4.91 -2.52 6.47
N ILE A 96 4.16 -2.26 5.40
CA ILE A 96 4.72 -1.79 4.12
C ILE A 96 5.42 -0.43 4.27
N VAL A 97 4.82 0.52 4.99
CA VAL A 97 5.44 1.82 5.29
C VAL A 97 6.74 1.64 6.07
N ASN A 98 6.76 0.79 7.09
CA ASN A 98 7.98 0.53 7.87
C ASN A 98 9.11 -0.04 7.01
N ILE A 99 8.82 -0.94 6.06
CA ILE A 99 9.83 -1.43 5.10
C ILE A 99 10.35 -0.28 4.25
N VAL A 100 9.46 0.58 3.75
CA VAL A 100 9.86 1.72 2.93
C VAL A 100 10.76 2.70 3.69
N GLU A 101 10.43 3.00 4.94
CA GLU A 101 11.22 3.89 5.80
C GLU A 101 12.56 3.25 6.18
N ASN A 102 12.56 2.00 6.66
CA ASN A 102 13.78 1.32 7.14
C ASN A 102 14.83 1.10 6.04
N PHE A 103 14.39 1.02 4.79
CA PHE A 103 15.29 0.81 3.65
C PHE A 103 15.39 2.03 2.73
N GLU A 104 14.88 3.19 3.19
CA GLU A 104 14.98 4.48 2.48
C GLU A 104 14.55 4.37 1.00
N LEU A 105 13.44 3.67 0.72
CA LEU A 105 13.01 3.38 -0.66
C LEU A 105 12.45 4.61 -1.39
N LEU A 106 12.08 5.64 -0.63
CA LEU A 106 11.58 6.92 -1.14
C LEU A 106 12.60 8.02 -0.82
N ASP A 107 12.95 8.80 -1.83
CA ASP A 107 13.71 10.04 -1.65
C ASP A 107 12.76 11.17 -1.18
N ALA A 108 13.11 11.84 -0.07
CA ALA A 108 12.35 12.97 0.46
C ALA A 108 12.15 14.09 -0.57
N GLY A 109 13.10 14.27 -1.50
CA GLY A 109 12.98 15.20 -2.61
C GLY A 109 11.82 14.88 -3.56
N MET A 110 11.58 13.59 -3.84
CA MET A 110 10.50 13.16 -4.73
C MET A 110 9.12 13.35 -4.08
N ILE A 111 8.98 13.11 -2.76
CA ILE A 111 7.72 13.37 -2.04
C ILE A 111 7.36 14.87 -2.12
N SER A 112 8.36 15.76 -2.03
CA SER A 112 8.15 17.21 -2.09
C SER A 112 7.63 17.70 -3.46
N GLU A 113 8.09 17.10 -4.57
CA GLU A 113 7.63 17.46 -5.93
C GLU A 113 6.13 17.20 -6.13
N PHE A 114 5.60 16.12 -5.53
CA PHE A 114 4.17 15.80 -5.59
C PHE A 114 3.33 16.55 -4.56
N TYR A 115 3.89 16.94 -3.41
CA TYR A 115 3.20 17.80 -2.44
C TYR A 115 3.01 19.22 -2.98
N ILE A 116 4.01 19.76 -3.69
CA ILE A 116 3.98 21.13 -4.23
C ILE A 116 3.13 21.24 -5.51
N GLY A 117 2.97 20.15 -6.28
CA GLY A 117 2.16 20.14 -7.51
C GLY A 117 0.63 20.19 -7.33
N GLY A 118 0.12 20.07 -6.10
CA GLY A 118 -1.33 20.13 -5.81
C GLY A 118 -1.84 21.50 -5.36
N GLY A 119 -0.96 22.48 -5.21
CA GLY A 119 -1.28 23.82 -4.74
C GLY A 119 -1.16 24.86 -5.84
N LYS A 120 -2.03 24.78 -6.86
CA LYS A 120 -2.51 25.85 -7.76
C LYS A 120 -3.01 25.23 -9.06
N ARG A 121 -4.32 25.08 -9.20
CA ARG A 121 -5.11 25.62 -10.32
C ARG A 121 -6.50 25.93 -9.82
#